data_AF-A0A4U1BT71-F1
#
_entry.id   AF-A0A4U1BT71-F1
#
_cell.length_a   1.000
_cell.length_b   1.000
_cell.length_c   1.000
_cell.angle_alpha   90.00
_cell.angle_beta   90.00
_cell.angle_gamma   90.00
#
_symmetry.space_group_name_H-M   'P 1'
#
loop_
_entity.id
_entity.type
_entity.pdbx_description
1 polymer ?
#
loop_
_entity_poly.entity_id
_entity_poly.type
_entity_poly.pdbx_seq_one_letter_code
_entity_poly.pdbx_strand_id
1 'polypeptide(L)' 'MTITKKLTVAAAVALTAISSYAFAANYIVETIYYSDASRSTIVGESVKRCNGSTFVTGQITSYSRVVAKYPCN' A
#
# COMPACT_ATOMS: atom_id res chain seq x y z
N MET A 1 -28.59 -40.98 23.16
CA MET A 1 -27.17 -40.57 23.07
C MET A 1 -26.48 -41.68 22.27
N THR A 2 -26.01 -41.47 21.03
CA THR A 2 -24.67 -40.96 20.75
C THR A 2 -24.53 -40.53 19.27
N ILE A 3 -24.29 -39.22 19.09
CA ILE A 3 -23.39 -38.52 18.16
C ILE A 3 -23.49 -38.82 16.65
N THR A 4 -24.21 -37.92 15.97
CA THR A 4 -24.23 -37.71 14.51
C THR A 4 -22.84 -37.33 13.96
N LYS A 5 -22.33 -38.11 12.99
CA LYS A 5 -21.15 -37.78 12.18
C LYS A 5 -21.33 -36.41 11.51
N LYS A 6 -20.53 -35.41 11.92
CA LYS A 6 -20.36 -34.16 11.19
C LYS A 6 -19.14 -34.28 10.29
N LEU A 7 -19.41 -34.56 9.02
CA LEU A 7 -18.45 -34.51 7.93
C LEU A 7 -18.10 -33.02 7.70
N THR A 8 -16.97 -32.56 8.24
CA THR A 8 -16.46 -31.21 7.99
C THR A 8 -15.80 -31.17 6.61
N VAL A 9 -16.58 -30.70 5.65
CA VAL A 9 -16.15 -30.41 4.28
C VAL A 9 -15.46 -29.05 4.23
N ALA A 10 -14.30 -29.05 3.56
CA ALA A 10 -13.67 -27.95 2.83
C ALA A 10 -13.11 -26.74 3.59
N ALA A 11 -11.79 -26.56 3.44
CA ALA A 11 -11.23 -25.27 3.09
C ALA A 11 -10.06 -25.52 2.12
N ALA A 12 -10.34 -25.40 0.81
CA ALA A 12 -9.30 -25.34 -0.21
C ALA A 12 -8.56 -24.01 -0.03
N VAL A 13 -7.31 -24.07 0.42
CA VAL A 13 -6.43 -22.90 0.46
C VAL A 13 -5.97 -22.64 -0.96
N ALA A 14 -6.70 -21.78 -1.68
CA ALA A 14 -6.24 -21.23 -2.94
C ALA A 14 -5.04 -20.32 -2.63
N LEU A 15 -3.82 -20.83 -2.86
CA LEU A 15 -2.63 -19.98 -2.95
C LEU A 15 -2.76 -19.12 -4.20
N THR A 16 -3.30 -17.90 -4.03
CA THR A 16 -3.15 -16.87 -5.04
C THR A 16 -1.68 -16.44 -5.06
N ALA A 17 -0.97 -16.91 -6.08
CA ALA A 17 0.37 -16.39 -6.41
C ALA A 17 0.24 -14.89 -6.68
N ILE A 18 0.70 -14.08 -5.73
CA ILE A 18 0.78 -12.63 -5.89
C ILE A 18 1.95 -12.38 -6.85
N SER A 19 1.66 -12.31 -8.14
CA SER A 19 2.63 -11.83 -9.11
C SER A 19 2.97 -10.38 -8.80
N SER A 20 4.17 -10.13 -8.31
CA SER A 20 4.71 -8.79 -8.09
C SER A 20 5.08 -8.18 -9.45
N TYR A 21 4.10 -7.57 -10.11
CA TYR A 21 4.36 -6.73 -11.26
C TYR A 21 5.12 -5.47 -10.78
N ALA A 22 6.41 -5.39 -11.06
CA ALA A 22 7.18 -4.18 -10.88
C ALA A 22 6.78 -3.19 -12.00
N PHE A 23 5.78 -2.34 -11.75
CA PHE A 23 5.56 -1.18 -12.61
C PHE A 23 6.76 -0.25 -12.45
N ALA A 24 7.59 -0.15 -13.49
CA ALA A 24 8.56 0.93 -13.62
C ALA A 24 7.80 2.26 -13.52
N ALA A 25 8.08 3.04 -12.48
CA ALA A 25 7.41 4.31 -12.28
C ALA A 25 8.01 5.31 -13.27
N ASN A 26 7.20 5.89 -14.17
CA ASN A 26 7.67 6.90 -15.13
C ASN A 26 7.96 8.27 -14.47
N TYR A 27 7.66 8.41 -13.19
CA TYR A 27 7.86 9.64 -12.42
C TYR A 27 8.37 9.33 -11.01
N ILE A 28 9.22 10.22 -10.50
CA ILE A 28 9.46 10.38 -9.08
C ILE A 28 8.27 11.17 -8.51
N VAL A 29 7.62 10.63 -7.49
CA VAL A 29 6.45 11.27 -6.85
C VAL A 29 6.72 11.43 -5.36
N GLU A 30 6.59 12.65 -4.87
CA GLU A 30 6.71 12.99 -3.45
C GLU A 30 5.33 13.30 -2.89
N THR A 31 4.96 12.63 -1.81
CA THR A 31 3.66 12.74 -1.16
C THR A 31 3.84 13.05 0.32
N ILE A 32 3.12 14.04 0.82
CA ILE A 32 3.05 14.36 2.25
C ILE A 32 1.75 13.80 2.82
N TYR A 33 1.82 13.19 3.99
CA TYR A 33 0.70 12.68 4.78
C TYR A 33 0.44 13.59 5.98
N TYR A 34 -0.83 13.83 6.25
CA TYR A 34 -1.31 14.70 7.31
C TYR A 34 -2.10 13.92 8.35
N SER A 35 -2.18 14.43 9.58
CA SER A 35 -2.95 13.83 10.68
C SER A 35 -4.44 13.73 10.38
N ASP A 36 -4.98 14.69 9.62
CA ASP A 36 -6.41 14.89 9.45
C ASP A 36 -6.75 15.60 8.12
N ALA A 37 -8.04 15.70 7.83
CA ALA A 37 -8.55 16.26 6.58
C ALA A 37 -8.28 17.76 6.38
N SER A 38 -8.01 18.52 7.44
CA SER A 38 -7.63 19.94 7.34
C SER A 38 -6.21 20.12 6.81
N ARG A 39 -5.41 19.04 6.74
CA ARG A 39 -4.02 19.05 6.27
C ARG A 39 -3.13 20.04 7.04
N SER A 40 -3.39 20.19 8.34
CA SER A 40 -2.70 21.16 9.19
C SER A 40 -1.38 20.64 9.74
N THR A 41 -1.30 19.36 10.10
CA THR A 41 -0.10 18.76 10.70
C THR A 41 0.44 17.63 9.84
N ILE A 42 1.71 17.73 9.45
CA ILE A 42 2.42 16.69 8.71
C ILE A 42 2.81 15.56 9.66
N VAL A 43 2.50 14.32 9.29
CA VAL A 43 2.80 13.13 10.10
C VAL A 43 3.63 12.08 9.35
N GLY A 44 3.84 12.25 8.06
CA GLY A 44 4.68 11.37 7.27
C GLY A 44 4.89 11.86 5.85
N GLU A 45 5.80 11.21 5.15
CA GLU A 45 6.16 11.51 3.77
C GLU A 45 6.45 10.21 3.01
N SER A 46 6.21 10.20 1.70
CA SER A 46 6.69 9.14 0.83
C SER A 46 7.29 9.67 -0.46
N VAL A 47 8.33 8.98 -0.91
CA VAL A 47 9.00 9.23 -2.18
C VAL A 47 8.99 7.94 -2.98
N LYS A 48 8.19 7.91 -4.04
CA LYS A 48 8.21 6.85 -5.04
C LYS A 48 9.25 7.21 -6.09
N ARG A 49 10.24 6.36 -6.31
CA ARG A 49 11.33 6.57 -7.28
C ARG A 49 11.09 5.79 -8.57
N CYS A 50 11.85 6.15 -9.61
CA CYS A 50 11.78 5.57 -10.96
C CYS A 50 11.99 4.05 -10.99
N ASN A 51 12.87 3.55 -10.13
CA ASN A 51 13.18 2.12 -10.01
C ASN A 51 12.06 1.32 -9.29
N GLY A 52 10.88 1.91 -9.06
CA GLY A 52 9.76 1.29 -8.38
C GLY A 52 9.88 1.27 -6.85
N SER A 53 11.04 1.63 -6.29
CA SER A 53 11.20 1.72 -4.83
C SER A 53 10.36 2.87 -4.27
N THR A 54 9.77 2.63 -3.09
CA THR A 54 9.04 3.64 -2.35
C THR A 54 9.67 3.75 -0.98
N PHE A 55 10.16 4.95 -0.66
CA PHE A 55 10.64 5.29 0.67
C PHE A 55 9.53 5.99 1.42
N VAL A 56 9.29 5.60 2.66
CA VAL A 56 8.25 6.17 3.51
C VAL A 56 8.87 6.49 4.86
N THR A 57 8.56 7.67 5.39
CA THR A 57 8.92 8.09 6.74
C THR A 57 7.64 8.50 7.50
N GLY A 58 7.61 8.23 8.81
CA GLY A 58 6.46 8.57 9.65
C GLY A 58 5.23 7.69 9.38
N GLN A 59 4.05 8.31 9.41
CA GLN A 59 2.76 7.63 9.29
C GLN A 59 2.08 7.89 7.95
N ILE A 60 1.61 6.81 7.32
CA ILE A 60 0.74 6.89 6.14
C ILE A 60 -0.70 7.09 6.61
N THR A 61 -1.36 8.11 6.08
CA THR A 61 -2.78 8.38 6.31
C THR A 61 -3.53 8.51 4.99
N SER A 62 -4.87 8.50 5.03
CA SER A 62 -5.69 8.81 3.86
C SER A 62 -5.65 10.30 3.48
N TYR A 63 -5.21 11.16 4.40
CA TYR A 63 -5.09 12.60 4.19
C TYR A 63 -3.71 12.92 3.62
N SER A 64 -3.59 12.84 2.30
CA SER A 64 -2.30 13.06 1.62
C SER A 64 -2.39 14.09 0.51
N ARG A 65 -1.23 14.61 0.11
CA ARG A 65 -1.06 15.52 -1.03
C ARG A 65 0.24 15.20 -1.75
N VAL A 66 0.18 15.08 -3.08
CA VAL A 66 1.38 15.08 -3.92
C VAL A 66 1.95 16.50 -3.98
N VAL A 67 3.20 16.65 -3.57
CA VAL A 67 3.89 17.95 -3.52
C VAL A 67 4.90 18.12 -4.64
N ALA A 68 5.44 17.03 -5.16
CA ALA A 68 6.33 17.06 -6.30
C ALA A 68 6.12 15.85 -7.22
N LYS A 69 6.31 16.08 -8.52
CA LYS A 69 6.26 15.05 -9.56
C LYS A 69 7.28 15.38 -10.64
N TYR A 70 8.33 14.56 -10.74
CA TYR A 70 9.40 14.72 -11.72
C TYR A 70 9.44 13.53 -12.66
N PRO A 71 9.62 13.72 -13.98
CA PRO A 71 9.77 12.59 -14.90
C PRO A 71 11.05 11.82 -14.59
N CYS A 72 11.01 10.51 -14.85
CA CYS A 72 12.18 9.67 -14.87
C CYS A 72 12.87 9.83 -16.24
N ASN A 73 14.12 10.27 -16.23
CA ASN A 73 14.97 10.34 -17.42
C ASN A 73 15.60 8.98 -17.74
#